data_AF-A0A9W8YXP1-F1
#
_entry.id   AF-A0A9W8YXP1-F1
#
_cell.length_a   1.000
_cell.length_b   1.000
_cell.length_c   1.000
_cell.angle_alpha   90.00
_cell.angle_beta   90.00
_cell.angle_gamma   90.00
#
_symmetry.space_group_name_H-M   'P 1'
#
loop_
_entity.id
_entity.type
_entity.pdbx_description
1 polymer ?
#
loop_
_entity_poly.entity_id
_entity_poly.type
_entity_poly.pdbx_seq_one_letter_code
_entity_poly.pdbx_strand_id
1 'polypeptide(L)'
;MDPPRIFPSLLSAEGLWGDSQFADATIVFGEATWKVHRWVICRQSDYFMRALEGEFKGVQNKTIVLVNELFNAEDIDSLLKFLYTNKLQDNQHTNILKTFAVARFFMVENLRAASILLLKNDLVLDMQEKKWPRLYKFFEFTLASATNPGTDIEKTLIHFTAIHAQTIINEPAMKWDTIAQAYPSFANKVLKQLFPKVYVPVPQPQPQPQPQQLTAARGSASADARRPNTQKSQTTQRGAARSTPY
;
A
#
# COMPACT_ATOMS: atom_id res chain seq x y z
N MET A 1 36.96 33.42 25.01
CA MET A 1 36.71 32.10 24.42
C MET A 1 35.33 31.69 24.89
N ASP A 2 34.30 31.96 24.08
CA ASP A 2 32.97 31.46 24.40
C ASP A 2 32.97 29.94 24.33
N PRO A 3 32.30 29.24 25.25
CA PRO A 3 32.20 27.80 25.18
C PRO A 3 31.55 27.38 23.85
N PRO A 4 31.98 26.26 23.25
CA PRO A 4 31.37 25.76 22.03
C PRO A 4 29.87 25.57 22.26
N ARG A 5 29.06 26.21 21.41
CA ARG A 5 27.62 25.95 21.37
C ARG A 5 27.48 24.47 21.05
N ILE A 6 27.12 23.68 22.05
CA ILE A 6 26.65 22.32 21.86
C ILE A 6 25.38 22.47 21.03
N PHE A 7 25.47 22.26 19.72
CA PHE A 7 24.29 22.07 18.90
C PHE A 7 23.56 20.89 19.53
N PRO A 8 22.32 21.07 20.03
CA PRO A 8 21.54 19.94 20.49
C PRO A 8 21.54 18.94 19.34
N SER A 9 21.84 17.67 19.67
CA SER A 9 21.61 16.56 18.76
C SER A 9 20.32 16.83 18.00
N LEU A 10 20.40 16.94 16.65
CA LEU A 10 19.31 17.18 15.72
C LEU A 10 17.95 17.06 16.40
N LEU A 11 17.28 18.19 16.69
CA LEU A 11 15.97 18.18 17.34
C LEU A 11 15.11 17.10 16.68
N SER A 12 14.88 15.99 17.39
CA SER A 12 13.98 14.96 16.89
C SER A 12 12.60 15.59 16.83
N ALA A 13 11.81 15.22 15.83
CA ALA A 13 10.43 15.70 15.75
C ALA A 13 9.67 15.42 17.06
N GLU A 14 10.02 14.36 17.79
CA GLU A 14 9.45 14.01 19.10
C GLU A 14 9.54 15.17 20.12
N GLY A 15 10.66 15.89 20.17
CA GLY A 15 10.83 17.02 21.09
C GLY A 15 9.99 18.27 20.76
N LEU A 16 9.43 18.34 19.55
CA LEU A 16 8.57 19.43 19.10
C LEU A 16 7.09 19.19 19.42
N TRP A 17 6.71 18.00 19.91
CA TRP A 17 5.33 17.70 20.23
C TRP A 17 4.86 18.51 21.44
N GLY A 18 3.77 19.26 21.28
CA GLY A 18 3.25 20.14 22.32
C GLY A 18 4.01 21.47 22.48
N ASP A 19 5.13 21.64 21.78
CA ASP A 19 5.80 22.94 21.68
C ASP A 19 5.11 23.80 20.62
N SER A 20 4.81 25.05 20.99
CA SER A 20 4.24 26.03 20.08
C SER A 20 5.29 26.91 19.41
N GLN A 21 6.55 26.84 19.87
CA GLN A 21 7.65 27.58 19.28
C GLN A 21 7.88 27.12 17.84
N PHE A 22 7.81 28.06 16.88
CA PHE A 22 7.91 27.80 15.44
C PHE A 22 6.78 26.96 14.83
N ALA A 23 5.69 26.72 15.56
CA ALA A 23 4.49 26.14 14.97
C ALA A 23 3.89 27.09 13.92
N ASP A 24 3.76 26.60 12.70
CA ASP A 24 3.39 27.38 11.50
C ASP A 24 2.08 26.89 10.85
N ALA A 25 1.35 26.01 11.54
CA ALA A 25 -0.02 25.62 11.23
C ALA A 25 -0.85 25.37 12.50
N THR A 26 -2.17 25.40 12.32
CA THR A 26 -3.14 25.08 13.38
C THR A 26 -4.11 24.03 12.87
N ILE A 27 -4.40 23.01 13.68
CA ILE A 27 -5.45 22.03 13.40
C ILE A 27 -6.56 22.24 14.42
N VAL A 28 -7.80 22.30 13.96
CA VAL A 28 -9.00 22.47 14.80
C VAL A 28 -9.93 21.29 14.57
N PHE A 29 -10.39 20.64 15.64
CA PHE A 29 -11.37 19.56 15.62
C PHE A 29 -12.39 19.77 16.75
N GLY A 30 -13.61 20.19 16.42
CA GLY A 30 -14.59 20.62 17.43
C GLY A 30 -14.02 21.75 18.29
N GLU A 31 -13.97 21.54 19.61
CA GLU A 31 -13.39 22.49 20.57
C GLU A 31 -11.87 22.34 20.74
N ALA A 32 -11.29 21.24 20.25
CA ALA A 32 -9.87 20.98 20.40
C ALA A 32 -9.05 21.69 19.32
N THR A 33 -7.89 22.24 19.71
CA THR A 33 -6.99 22.97 18.83
C THR A 33 -5.54 22.56 19.10
N TRP A 34 -4.79 22.27 18.04
CA TRP A 34 -3.38 21.92 18.10
C TRP A 34 -2.55 22.89 17.25
N LYS A 35 -1.48 23.45 17.85
CA LYS A 35 -0.43 24.16 17.13
C LYS A 35 0.59 23.13 16.66
N VAL A 36 0.90 23.13 15.37
CA VAL A 36 1.71 22.09 14.74
C VAL A 36 2.71 22.67 13.75
N HIS A 37 3.80 21.95 13.57
CA HIS A 37 4.85 22.19 12.61
C HIS A 37 4.53 21.50 11.28
N ARG A 38 4.33 22.29 10.23
CA ARG A 38 3.98 21.81 8.88
C ARG A 38 4.99 20.80 8.37
N TRP A 39 6.28 21.07 8.56
CA TRP A 39 7.34 20.19 8.06
C TRP A 39 7.24 18.77 8.65
N VAL A 40 6.82 18.63 9.92
CA VAL A 40 6.67 17.34 10.61
C VAL A 40 5.48 16.57 10.05
N ILE A 41 4.30 17.21 10.04
CA ILE A 41 3.05 16.54 9.69
C ILE A 41 2.94 16.27 8.18
N CYS A 42 3.38 17.20 7.33
CA CYS A 42 3.31 17.05 5.89
C CYS A 42 4.25 15.96 5.38
N ARG A 43 5.42 15.78 6.03
CA ARG A 43 6.38 14.72 5.67
C ARG A 43 5.79 13.31 5.81
N GLN A 44 4.78 13.14 6.66
CA GLN A 44 4.23 11.83 7.01
C GLN A 44 2.78 11.63 6.58
N SER A 45 2.14 12.67 6.05
CA SER A 45 0.73 12.66 5.66
C SER A 45 0.55 13.42 4.36
N ASP A 46 0.22 12.68 3.30
CA ASP A 46 -0.16 13.28 2.02
C ASP A 46 -1.44 14.11 2.15
N TYR A 47 -2.31 13.78 3.11
CA TYR A 47 -3.49 14.59 3.42
C TYR A 47 -3.08 15.98 3.89
N PHE A 48 -2.21 16.07 4.91
CA PHE A 48 -1.77 17.37 5.43
C PHE A 48 -0.90 18.13 4.43
N MET A 49 -0.08 17.42 3.65
CA MET A 49 0.66 18.01 2.52
C MET A 49 -0.30 18.73 1.57
N ARG A 50 -1.30 18.01 1.04
CA ARG A 50 -2.29 18.56 0.10
C ARG A 50 -3.13 19.68 0.71
N ALA A 51 -3.55 19.51 1.96
CA ALA A 51 -4.34 20.51 2.66
C ALA A 51 -3.58 21.83 2.84
N LEU A 52 -2.27 21.79 3.13
CA LEU A 52 -1.47 22.97 3.45
C LEU A 52 -0.71 23.57 2.26
N GLU A 53 -0.52 22.81 1.18
CA GLU A 53 0.05 23.26 -0.10
C GLU A 53 -1.00 23.82 -1.07
N GLY A 54 -2.23 23.30 -1.07
CA GLY A 54 -3.27 23.66 -2.04
C GLY A 54 -4.12 24.89 -1.68
N GLU A 55 -4.92 25.36 -2.65
CA GLU A 55 -6.01 26.32 -2.47
C GLU A 55 -7.28 25.66 -1.87
N PHE A 56 -7.13 24.80 -0.86
CA PHE A 56 -8.31 24.22 -0.22
C PHE A 56 -9.13 25.34 0.44
N LYS A 57 -10.39 25.48 0.00
CA LYS A 57 -11.40 26.38 0.57
C LYS A 57 -11.61 26.03 2.05
N GLY A 58 -10.81 26.63 2.93
CA GLY A 58 -10.81 26.35 4.36
C GLY A 58 -9.49 26.70 5.05
N VAL A 59 -8.39 26.78 4.31
CA VAL A 59 -7.08 27.16 4.86
C VAL A 59 -6.89 28.67 4.77
N GLN A 60 -7.65 29.42 5.56
CA GLN A 60 -7.26 30.79 5.90
C GLN A 60 -6.16 30.70 6.97
N ASN A 61 -5.04 31.41 6.76
CA ASN A 61 -3.94 31.50 7.74
C ASN A 61 -3.34 30.14 8.19
N LYS A 62 -3.20 29.16 7.29
CA LYS A 62 -2.60 27.83 7.60
C LYS A 62 -3.32 27.09 8.74
N THR A 63 -4.61 27.34 8.89
CA THR A 63 -5.50 26.61 9.81
C THR A 63 -6.28 25.55 9.05
N ILE A 64 -6.28 24.31 9.53
CA ILE A 64 -7.07 23.20 9.00
C ILE A 64 -8.22 22.95 9.98
N VAL A 65 -9.45 23.15 9.52
CA VAL A 65 -10.64 22.77 10.28
C VAL A 65 -11.09 21.39 9.82
N LEU A 66 -11.00 20.42 10.73
CA LEU A 66 -11.42 19.05 10.50
C LEU A 66 -12.88 18.90 10.91
N VAL A 67 -13.73 18.51 9.96
CA VAL A 67 -15.14 18.20 10.20
C VAL A 67 -15.34 16.74 9.84
N ASN A 68 -15.50 15.87 10.85
CA ASN A 68 -15.72 14.45 10.65
C ASN A 68 -16.48 13.85 11.84
N GLU A 69 -17.47 13.02 11.55
CA GLU A 69 -18.26 12.28 12.55
C GLU A 69 -17.63 10.91 12.90
N LEU A 70 -16.66 10.45 12.13
CA LEU A 70 -16.04 9.13 12.30
C LEU A 70 -15.00 9.08 13.42
N PHE A 71 -14.42 10.23 13.78
CA PHE A 71 -13.31 10.34 14.72
C PHE A 71 -13.66 11.32 15.85
N ASN A 72 -12.91 11.25 16.93
CA ASN A 72 -13.01 12.17 18.06
C ASN A 72 -11.66 12.88 18.28
N ALA A 73 -11.62 13.84 19.19
CA ALA A 73 -10.41 14.61 19.48
C ALA A 73 -9.23 13.73 19.94
N GLU A 74 -9.50 12.62 20.63
CA GLU A 74 -8.46 11.69 21.11
C GLU A 74 -7.80 10.92 19.95
N ASP A 75 -8.56 10.56 18.92
CA ASP A 75 -8.01 9.93 17.71
C ASP A 75 -7.08 10.89 16.97
N ILE A 76 -7.48 12.17 16.88
CA ILE A 76 -6.70 13.22 16.23
C ILE A 76 -5.44 13.51 17.05
N ASP A 77 -5.54 13.60 18.37
CA ASP A 77 -4.39 13.80 19.26
C ASP A 77 -3.38 12.65 19.12
N SER A 78 -3.84 11.40 19.15
CA SER A 78 -2.97 10.23 18.97
C SER A 78 -2.37 10.13 17.56
N LEU A 79 -3.12 10.51 16.53
CA LEU A 79 -2.58 10.65 15.18
C LEU A 79 -1.44 11.67 15.15
N LEU A 80 -1.67 12.87 15.67
CA LEU A 80 -0.68 13.93 15.63
C LEU A 80 0.55 13.58 16.48
N LYS A 81 0.38 12.99 17.67
CA LYS A 81 1.48 12.42 18.47
C LYS A 81 2.29 11.40 17.68
N PHE A 82 1.63 10.50 16.96
CA PHE A 82 2.30 9.53 16.12
C PHE A 82 3.15 10.21 15.04
N LEU A 83 2.68 11.30 14.41
CA LEU A 83 3.49 12.05 13.44
C LEU A 83 4.73 12.68 14.05
N TYR A 84 4.79 12.94 15.35
CA TYR A 84 5.99 13.51 15.97
C TYR A 84 6.95 12.43 16.46
N THR A 85 6.40 11.33 16.96
CA THR A 85 7.16 10.32 17.71
C THR A 85 7.42 9.04 16.92
N ASN A 86 6.62 8.77 15.88
CA ASN A 86 6.52 7.49 15.19
C ASN A 86 6.24 6.31 16.14
N LYS A 87 5.59 6.58 17.28
CA LYS A 87 5.22 5.61 18.32
C LYS A 87 3.69 5.56 18.46
N LEU A 88 3.17 4.34 18.52
CA LEU A 88 1.75 4.11 18.79
C LEU A 88 1.40 4.55 20.22
N GLN A 89 0.20 5.08 20.38
CA GLN A 89 -0.39 5.47 21.66
C GLN A 89 -1.29 4.35 22.21
N ASP A 90 -1.58 4.34 23.51
CA ASP A 90 -2.35 3.27 24.17
C ASP A 90 -3.73 3.03 23.53
N ASN A 91 -4.43 4.10 23.15
CA ASN A 91 -5.71 3.98 22.45
C ASN A 91 -5.58 3.37 21.05
N GLN A 92 -4.42 3.55 20.40
CA GLN A 92 -4.13 2.95 19.10
C GLN A 92 -3.81 1.45 19.22
N HIS A 93 -3.22 1.03 20.35
CA HIS A 93 -3.02 -0.38 20.67
C HIS A 93 -4.36 -1.11 20.92
N THR A 94 -5.29 -0.45 21.59
CA THR A 94 -6.57 -1.06 21.98
C THR A 94 -7.61 -1.04 20.86
N ASN A 95 -7.55 -0.08 19.93
CA ASN A 95 -8.49 0.03 18.81
C ASN A 95 -7.79 0.06 17.44
N ILE A 96 -7.29 -1.11 17.03
CA ILE A 96 -6.52 -1.27 15.79
C ILE A 96 -7.32 -0.90 14.55
N LEU A 97 -8.62 -1.26 14.51
CA LEU A 97 -9.49 -0.96 13.37
C LEU A 97 -9.72 0.55 13.19
N LYS A 98 -9.94 1.27 14.30
CA LYS A 98 -10.07 2.72 14.29
C LYS A 98 -8.75 3.39 13.93
N THR A 99 -7.63 2.89 14.46
CA THR A 99 -6.28 3.36 14.11
C THR A 99 -6.00 3.22 12.61
N PHE A 100 -6.32 2.06 12.03
CA PHE A 100 -6.21 1.83 10.60
C PHE A 100 -7.10 2.79 9.80
N ALA A 101 -8.35 3.03 10.24
CA ALA A 101 -9.27 3.95 9.59
C ALA A 101 -8.75 5.40 9.61
N VAL A 102 -8.23 5.87 10.75
CA VAL A 102 -7.59 7.18 10.91
C VAL A 102 -6.38 7.27 9.99
N ALA A 103 -5.48 6.28 10.00
CA ALA A 103 -4.29 6.26 9.16
C ALA A 103 -4.64 6.31 7.67
N ARG A 104 -5.67 5.57 7.24
CA ARG A 104 -6.14 5.58 5.86
C ARG A 104 -6.74 6.92 5.47
N PHE A 105 -7.58 7.50 6.33
CA PHE A 105 -8.24 8.78 6.06
C PHE A 105 -7.22 9.92 5.92
N PHE A 106 -6.28 10.01 6.86
CA PHE A 106 -5.23 11.02 6.85
C PHE A 106 -4.01 10.62 6.03
N MET A 107 -4.08 9.54 5.26
CA MET A 107 -3.03 9.07 4.36
C MET A 107 -1.65 8.97 5.04
N VAL A 108 -1.61 8.40 6.26
CA VAL A 108 -0.40 8.20 7.06
C VAL A 108 0.06 6.76 6.90
N GLU A 109 0.92 6.53 5.92
CA GLU A 109 1.34 5.18 5.50
C GLU A 109 2.05 4.40 6.62
N ASN A 110 2.92 5.06 7.40
CA ASN A 110 3.62 4.40 8.50
C ASN A 110 2.66 3.94 9.61
N LEU A 111 1.64 4.73 9.94
CA LEU A 111 0.62 4.36 10.92
C LEU A 111 -0.27 3.22 10.39
N ARG A 112 -0.58 3.25 9.09
CA ARG A 112 -1.32 2.18 8.41
C ARG A 112 -0.53 0.86 8.46
N ALA A 113 0.76 0.89 8.15
CA ALA A 113 1.63 -0.28 8.22
C ALA A 113 1.77 -0.79 9.66
N ALA A 114 1.97 0.11 10.63
CA ALA A 114 2.07 -0.24 12.05
C ALA A 114 0.78 -0.90 12.59
N SER A 115 -0.39 -0.37 12.24
CA SER A 115 -1.67 -0.97 12.65
C SER A 115 -1.91 -2.35 12.03
N ILE A 116 -1.51 -2.58 10.77
CA ILE A 116 -1.57 -3.92 10.16
C ILE A 116 -0.59 -4.90 10.82
N LEU A 117 0.62 -4.46 11.17
CA LEU A 117 1.57 -5.29 11.89
C LEU A 117 1.03 -5.67 13.27
N LEU A 118 0.47 -4.71 14.00
CA LEU A 118 -0.15 -4.95 15.29
C LEU A 118 -1.32 -5.94 15.16
N LEU A 119 -2.18 -5.76 14.16
CA LEU A 119 -3.27 -6.70 13.87
C LEU A 119 -2.75 -8.13 13.68
N LYS A 120 -1.72 -8.32 12.86
CA LYS A 120 -1.12 -9.65 12.63
C LYS A 120 -0.64 -10.29 13.92
N ASN A 121 0.04 -9.52 14.76
CA ASN A 121 0.55 -10.02 16.04
C ASN A 121 -0.61 -10.39 16.98
N ASP A 122 -1.62 -9.55 17.10
CA ASP A 122 -2.80 -9.79 17.94
C ASP A 122 -3.55 -11.07 17.52
N LEU A 123 -3.75 -11.28 16.22
CA LEU A 123 -4.41 -12.50 15.70
C LEU A 123 -3.62 -13.76 16.05
N VAL A 124 -2.29 -13.71 15.92
CA VAL A 124 -1.41 -14.84 16.26
C VAL A 124 -1.42 -15.09 17.77
N LEU A 125 -1.33 -14.05 18.59
CA LEU A 125 -1.38 -14.16 20.04
C LEU A 125 -2.72 -14.73 20.52
N ASP A 126 -3.84 -14.24 20.00
CA ASP A 126 -5.17 -14.76 20.35
C ASP A 126 -5.31 -16.24 20.02
N MET A 127 -4.79 -16.66 18.87
CA MET A 127 -4.79 -18.06 18.48
C MET A 127 -3.91 -18.91 19.40
N GLN A 128 -2.69 -18.46 19.71
CA GLN A 128 -1.74 -19.18 20.57
C GLN A 128 -2.25 -19.30 22.01
N GLU A 129 -2.86 -18.24 22.53
CA GLU A 129 -3.45 -18.20 23.87
C GLU A 129 -4.87 -18.79 23.91
N LYS A 130 -5.36 -19.35 22.80
CA LYS A 130 -6.69 -19.98 22.68
C LYS A 130 -7.84 -19.04 23.06
N LYS A 131 -7.70 -17.75 22.79
CA LYS A 131 -8.72 -16.71 22.96
C LYS A 131 -9.76 -16.74 21.83
N TRP A 132 -10.27 -17.92 21.51
CA TRP A 132 -11.16 -18.15 20.37
C TRP A 132 -12.44 -17.31 20.37
N PRO A 133 -13.14 -17.09 21.50
CA PRO A 133 -14.32 -16.23 21.50
C PRO A 133 -14.00 -14.78 21.13
N ARG A 134 -12.83 -14.26 21.56
CA ARG A 134 -12.35 -12.92 21.16
C ARG A 134 -12.08 -12.90 19.66
N LEU A 135 -11.36 -13.90 19.16
CA LEU A 135 -10.99 -14.00 17.74
C LEU A 135 -12.22 -14.12 16.83
N TYR A 136 -13.20 -14.97 17.19
CA TYR A 136 -14.49 -15.07 16.49
C TYR A 136 -15.22 -13.73 16.46
N LYS A 137 -15.35 -13.06 17.60
CA LYS A 137 -16.02 -11.76 17.70
C LYS A 137 -15.30 -10.69 16.87
N PHE A 138 -13.97 -10.73 16.84
CA PHE A 138 -13.18 -9.84 16.01
C PHE A 138 -13.43 -10.06 14.51
N PHE A 139 -13.47 -11.31 14.06
CA PHE A 139 -13.80 -11.66 12.67
C PHE A 139 -15.23 -11.21 12.32
N GLU A 140 -16.20 -11.55 13.16
CA GLU A 140 -17.61 -11.19 12.98
C GLU A 140 -17.78 -9.68 12.86
N PHE A 141 -17.21 -8.91 13.78
CA PHE A 141 -17.26 -7.45 13.76
C PHE A 141 -16.58 -6.86 12.53
N THR A 142 -15.38 -7.35 12.20
CA THR A 142 -14.59 -6.83 11.08
C THR A 142 -15.24 -7.12 9.74
N LEU A 143 -15.76 -8.34 9.53
CA LEU A 143 -16.39 -8.73 8.27
C LEU A 143 -17.79 -8.13 8.10
N ALA A 144 -18.51 -7.85 9.19
CA ALA A 144 -19.79 -7.13 9.15
C ALA A 144 -19.63 -5.67 8.70
N SER A 145 -18.46 -5.06 8.93
CA SER A 145 -18.22 -3.66 8.57
C SER A 145 -18.08 -3.49 7.06
N ALA A 146 -19.04 -2.79 6.45
CA ALA A 146 -19.13 -2.51 5.01
C ALA A 146 -17.91 -1.74 4.44
N THR A 147 -17.05 -1.19 5.29
CA THR A 147 -15.84 -0.46 4.90
C THR A 147 -14.65 -1.36 4.55
N ASN A 148 -14.76 -2.68 4.77
CA ASN A 148 -13.64 -3.61 4.68
C ASN A 148 -13.43 -4.43 3.38
N PRO A 149 -14.32 -4.49 2.37
CA PRO A 149 -14.02 -5.31 1.19
C PRO A 149 -12.81 -4.77 0.44
N GLY A 150 -11.80 -5.64 0.25
CA GLY A 150 -10.54 -5.33 -0.44
C GLY A 150 -9.51 -4.55 0.39
N THR A 151 -9.80 -4.23 1.66
CA THR A 151 -8.86 -3.51 2.51
C THR A 151 -7.71 -4.40 2.97
N ASP A 152 -6.63 -3.78 3.46
CA ASP A 152 -5.49 -4.53 3.99
C ASP A 152 -5.84 -5.29 5.27
N ILE A 153 -6.89 -4.86 5.99
CA ILE A 153 -7.47 -5.63 7.09
C ILE A 153 -8.07 -6.93 6.57
N GLU A 154 -8.94 -6.88 5.55
CA GLU A 154 -9.53 -8.09 4.98
C GLU A 154 -8.45 -9.02 4.40
N LYS A 155 -7.47 -8.47 3.66
CA LYS A 155 -6.34 -9.26 3.16
C LYS A 155 -5.55 -9.92 4.29
N THR A 156 -5.36 -9.22 5.40
CA THR A 156 -4.67 -9.76 6.58
C THR A 156 -5.47 -10.91 7.20
N LEU A 157 -6.79 -10.76 7.34
CA LEU A 157 -7.65 -11.84 7.80
C LEU A 157 -7.63 -13.04 6.85
N ILE A 158 -7.74 -12.82 5.54
CA ILE A 158 -7.69 -13.89 4.53
C ILE A 158 -6.38 -14.66 4.64
N HIS A 159 -5.27 -13.94 4.70
CA HIS A 159 -3.94 -14.54 4.78
C HIS A 159 -3.74 -15.33 6.08
N PHE A 160 -4.11 -14.74 7.22
CA PHE A 160 -4.06 -15.40 8.52
C PHE A 160 -4.92 -16.66 8.54
N THR A 161 -6.16 -16.60 8.05
CA THR A 161 -7.05 -17.76 7.97
C THR A 161 -6.50 -18.85 7.05
N ALA A 162 -5.93 -18.49 5.90
CA ALA A 162 -5.34 -19.46 4.99
C ALA A 162 -4.12 -20.16 5.61
N ILE A 163 -3.23 -19.43 6.29
CA ILE A 163 -2.07 -20.02 6.97
C ILE A 163 -2.50 -20.98 8.08
N HIS A 164 -3.54 -20.63 8.84
CA HIS A 164 -3.99 -21.39 10.01
C HIS A 164 -5.30 -22.16 9.77
N ALA A 165 -5.59 -22.50 8.52
CA ALA A 165 -6.89 -23.06 8.12
C ALA A 165 -7.26 -24.31 8.92
N GLN A 166 -6.32 -25.25 9.08
CA GLN A 166 -6.57 -26.47 9.83
C GLN A 166 -6.97 -26.18 11.28
N THR A 167 -6.31 -25.23 11.95
CA THR A 167 -6.64 -24.88 13.34
C THR A 167 -7.97 -24.16 13.43
N ILE A 168 -8.20 -23.16 12.56
CA ILE A 168 -9.40 -22.32 12.60
C ILE A 168 -10.67 -23.10 12.22
N ILE A 169 -10.59 -23.97 11.20
CA ILE A 169 -11.75 -24.72 10.71
C ILE A 169 -12.17 -25.79 11.73
N ASN A 170 -11.21 -26.44 12.41
CA ASN A 170 -11.51 -27.51 13.35
C ASN A 170 -11.79 -27.04 14.77
N GLU A 171 -11.57 -25.76 15.09
CA GLU A 171 -11.83 -25.20 16.41
C GLU A 171 -13.32 -24.82 16.56
N PRO A 172 -14.11 -25.52 17.40
CA PRO A 172 -15.55 -25.26 17.52
C PRO A 172 -15.87 -23.84 17.96
N ALA A 173 -15.03 -23.23 18.81
CA ALA A 173 -15.24 -21.87 19.29
C ALA A 173 -15.05 -20.79 18.21
N MET A 174 -14.32 -21.11 17.13
CA MET A 174 -14.16 -20.22 15.97
C MET A 174 -15.39 -20.18 15.06
N LYS A 175 -16.30 -21.16 15.18
CA LYS A 175 -17.58 -21.21 14.43
C LYS A 175 -17.39 -20.89 12.94
N TRP A 176 -16.39 -21.52 12.32
CA TRP A 176 -16.00 -21.23 10.95
C TRP A 176 -17.19 -21.33 9.97
N ASP A 177 -18.02 -22.36 10.09
CA ASP A 177 -19.18 -22.55 9.21
C ASP A 177 -20.16 -21.37 9.28
N THR A 178 -20.34 -20.78 10.47
CA THR A 178 -21.16 -19.57 10.66
C THR A 178 -20.54 -18.38 9.93
N ILE A 179 -19.22 -18.17 10.05
CA ILE A 179 -18.51 -17.11 9.32
C ILE A 179 -18.61 -17.32 7.81
N ALA A 180 -18.36 -18.55 7.33
CA ALA A 180 -18.36 -18.86 5.91
C ALA A 180 -19.74 -18.70 5.27
N GLN A 181 -20.80 -19.06 5.99
CA GLN A 181 -22.18 -18.88 5.55
C GLN A 181 -22.57 -17.40 5.53
N ALA A 182 -22.20 -16.62 6.57
CA ALA A 182 -22.52 -15.19 6.65
C ALA A 182 -21.71 -14.34 5.65
N TYR A 183 -20.47 -14.73 5.37
CA TYR A 183 -19.52 -13.96 4.54
C TYR A 183 -18.91 -14.82 3.41
N PRO A 184 -19.70 -15.30 2.44
CA PRO A 184 -19.24 -16.24 1.42
C PRO A 184 -18.15 -15.68 0.51
N SER A 185 -18.14 -14.35 0.28
CA SER A 185 -17.06 -13.69 -0.48
C SER A 185 -15.70 -13.83 0.21
N PHE A 186 -15.67 -13.65 1.54
CA PHE A 186 -14.46 -13.83 2.35
C PHE A 186 -13.99 -15.28 2.33
N ALA A 187 -14.88 -16.24 2.58
CA ALA A 187 -14.54 -17.66 2.54
C ALA A 187 -14.00 -18.09 1.16
N ASN A 188 -14.60 -17.61 0.07
CA ASN A 188 -14.10 -17.86 -1.28
C ASN A 188 -12.69 -17.28 -1.52
N LYS A 189 -12.36 -16.13 -0.95
CA LYS A 189 -11.00 -15.56 -1.03
C LYS A 189 -10.00 -16.40 -0.23
N VAL A 190 -10.38 -16.89 0.95
CA VAL A 190 -9.55 -17.84 1.72
C VAL A 190 -9.30 -19.13 0.92
N LEU A 191 -10.32 -19.72 0.32
CA LEU A 191 -10.17 -20.92 -0.52
C LEU A 191 -9.24 -20.68 -1.71
N LYS A 192 -9.37 -19.55 -2.40
CA LYS A 192 -8.45 -19.17 -3.50
C LYS A 192 -7.01 -19.01 -3.04
N GLN A 193 -6.80 -18.53 -1.81
CA GLN A 193 -5.47 -18.40 -1.22
C GLN A 193 -4.86 -19.77 -0.86
N LEU A 194 -5.69 -20.72 -0.40
CA LEU A 194 -5.28 -22.10 -0.10
C LEU A 194 -4.96 -22.91 -1.37
N PHE A 195 -5.72 -22.70 -2.44
CA PHE A 195 -5.60 -23.43 -3.70
C PHE A 195 -5.36 -22.44 -4.85
N PRO A 196 -4.17 -21.83 -4.95
CA PRO A 196 -3.86 -20.95 -6.07
C PRO A 196 -3.99 -21.76 -7.37
N LYS A 197 -4.67 -21.19 -8.37
CA LYS A 197 -4.81 -21.84 -9.68
C LYS A 197 -3.41 -22.15 -10.23
N VAL A 198 -3.07 -23.43 -10.31
CA VAL A 198 -1.85 -23.87 -10.99
C VAL A 198 -2.05 -23.56 -12.46
N TYR A 199 -1.34 -22.56 -12.98
CA TYR A 199 -1.26 -22.36 -14.42
C TYR A 199 -0.49 -23.54 -15.01
N VAL A 200 -1.20 -24.41 -15.73
CA VAL A 200 -0.57 -25.41 -16.58
C VAL A 200 -0.47 -24.76 -17.97
N PRO A 201 0.74 -24.45 -18.46
CA PRO A 201 0.89 -23.96 -19.83
C PRO A 201 0.28 -24.98 -20.78
N VAL A 202 -0.68 -24.57 -21.59
CA VAL A 202 -1.17 -25.41 -22.69
C VAL A 202 0.02 -25.63 -23.63
N PRO A 203 0.45 -26.87 -23.91
CA PRO A 203 1.51 -27.13 -24.86
C PRO A 203 1.16 -26.45 -26.18
N GLN A 204 2.02 -25.57 -26.68
CA GLN A 204 1.81 -25.00 -28.00
C GLN A 204 1.77 -26.16 -29.02
N PRO A 205 0.83 -26.15 -29.98
CA PRO A 205 0.82 -27.13 -31.05
C PRO A 205 2.20 -27.15 -31.70
N GLN A 206 2.84 -28.32 -31.74
CA GLN A 206 4.12 -28.45 -32.43
C GLN A 206 3.95 -27.98 -33.88
N PRO A 207 4.89 -27.19 -34.44
CA PRO A 207 4.84 -26.80 -35.84
C PRO A 207 4.73 -28.07 -36.68
N GLN A 208 3.69 -28.17 -37.52
CA GLN A 208 3.56 -29.28 -38.44
C GLN A 208 4.82 -29.39 -39.30
N PRO A 209 5.39 -30.60 -39.49
CA PRO A 209 6.55 -30.78 -40.34
C PRO A 209 6.22 -30.28 -41.75
N GLN A 210 7.01 -29.32 -42.24
CA GLN A 210 6.85 -28.82 -43.60
C GLN A 210 7.07 -29.97 -44.60
N PRO A 211 6.27 -30.06 -45.68
CA PRO A 211 6.45 -31.06 -46.71
C PRO A 211 7.86 -30.96 -47.30
N GLN A 212 8.62 -32.06 -47.24
CA GLN A 212 9.92 -32.17 -47.89
C GLN A 212 9.74 -31.95 -49.39
N GLN A 213 10.30 -30.85 -49.92
CA GLN A 213 10.41 -30.65 -51.36
C GLN A 213 11.39 -31.69 -51.92
N LEU A 214 10.88 -32.61 -52.76
CA LEU A 214 11.71 -33.48 -53.58
C LEU A 214 12.53 -32.63 -54.55
N THR A 215 13.84 -32.52 -54.32
CA THR A 215 14.77 -32.00 -55.31
C THR A 215 15.13 -33.11 -56.30
N ALA A 216 14.59 -33.01 -57.51
CA ALA A 216 15.05 -33.78 -58.66
C ALA A 216 16.42 -33.26 -59.11
N ALA A 217 17.41 -34.15 -59.14
CA ALA A 217 18.73 -33.90 -59.68
C ALA A 217 18.87 -34.53 -61.08
N ARG A 218 19.67 -33.85 -61.91
CA ARG A 218 20.22 -34.17 -63.25
C ARG A 218 19.54 -33.41 -64.40
N GLY A 219 20.25 -32.71 -65.28
CA GLY A 219 21.68 -32.77 -65.57
C GLY A 219 22.22 -31.53 -66.28
N SER A 220 23.53 -31.45 -66.15
CA SER A 220 24.51 -30.49 -66.66
C SER A 220 24.58 -30.35 -68.18
N ALA A 221 24.82 -29.13 -68.63
CA ALA A 221 25.82 -28.69 -69.61
C ALA A 221 25.46 -27.23 -69.98
N SER A 222 26.32 -26.29 -70.28
CA SER A 222 27.76 -26.09 -70.30
C SER A 222 27.92 -24.64 -70.80
N ALA A 223 29.08 -24.03 -70.56
CA ALA A 223 29.58 -22.84 -71.25
C ALA A 223 28.87 -21.51 -70.92
N ASP A 224 29.53 -20.36 -70.80
CA ASP A 224 30.92 -19.94 -70.77
C ASP A 224 30.86 -18.41 -70.50
N ALA A 225 32.01 -17.80 -70.29
CA ALA A 225 32.27 -16.37 -70.45
C ALA A 225 32.08 -15.40 -69.25
N ARG A 226 33.25 -14.99 -68.75
CA ARG A 226 33.71 -13.59 -68.60
C ARG A 226 33.10 -12.71 -67.47
N ARG A 227 33.93 -12.53 -66.43
CA ARG A 227 34.43 -11.26 -65.81
C ARG A 227 33.93 -9.91 -66.39
N PRO A 228 34.05 -8.76 -65.69
CA PRO A 228 34.34 -8.51 -64.25
C PRO A 228 33.57 -7.30 -63.63
N ASN A 229 33.86 -7.03 -62.34
CA ASN A 229 34.00 -5.69 -61.72
C ASN A 229 32.77 -4.77 -61.60
N THR A 230 32.39 -4.38 -60.37
CA THR A 230 32.66 -3.01 -59.87
C THR A 230 32.18 -2.82 -58.42
N GLN A 231 33.07 -2.24 -57.62
CA GLN A 231 32.80 -1.58 -56.34
C GLN A 231 31.90 -0.35 -56.51
N LYS A 232 31.18 0.03 -55.44
CA LYS A 232 31.13 1.38 -54.80
C LYS A 232 30.04 1.33 -53.70
N SER A 233 30.37 1.52 -52.43
CA SER A 233 30.67 2.81 -51.74
C SER A 233 29.46 3.75 -51.79
N GLN A 234 28.72 3.96 -50.69
CA GLN A 234 28.98 4.90 -49.58
C GLN A 234 27.99 6.09 -49.64
N THR A 235 27.76 6.69 -48.47
CA THR A 235 27.41 8.11 -48.24
C THR A 235 25.90 8.39 -48.08
N THR A 236 25.39 8.56 -46.85
CA THR A 236 25.37 9.78 -45.99
C THR A 236 24.49 10.90 -46.54
N GLN A 237 23.52 11.34 -45.74
CA GLN A 237 23.24 12.73 -45.29
C GLN A 237 21.76 12.81 -44.85
N ARG A 238 21.44 13.15 -43.60
CA ARG A 238 21.52 14.46 -42.91
C ARG A 238 20.58 15.48 -43.56
N GLY A 239 19.52 15.83 -42.86
CA GLY A 239 18.59 16.91 -43.23
C GLY A 239 17.79 17.34 -42.01
N ALA A 240 18.18 18.48 -41.46
CA ALA A 240 17.59 19.17 -40.32
C ALA A 240 16.74 20.37 -40.79
N ALA A 241 15.99 20.92 -39.82
CA ALA A 241 15.36 22.25 -39.81
C ALA A 241 14.04 22.32 -40.63
N ARG A 242 12.98 23.04 -40.24
CA ARG A 242 12.79 24.33 -39.55
C ARG A 242 11.34 24.30 -38.97
N SER A 243 11.01 24.76 -37.76
CA SER A 243 10.78 26.16 -37.33
C SER A 243 9.90 26.92 -38.34
N THR A 244 8.71 27.45 -38.06
CA THR A 244 8.25 28.39 -37.01
C THR A 244 6.71 28.62 -37.25
N PRO A 245 6.05 29.73 -36.85
CA PRO A 245 5.33 29.83 -35.58
C PRO A 245 3.86 30.32 -35.74
N TYR A 246 3.09 30.26 -34.66
CA TYR A 246 2.18 31.32 -34.20
C TYR A 246 1.98 31.16 -32.69
#